data_AF-A0A101E289-F1
#
_entry.id   AF-A0A101E289-F1
#
_cell.length_a   1.000
_cell.length_b   1.000
_cell.length_c   1.000
_cell.angle_alpha   90.00
_cell.angle_beta   90.00
_cell.angle_gamma   90.00
#
_symmetry.space_group_name_H-M   'P 1'
#
loop_
_entity.id
_entity.type
_entity.pdbx_description
1 polymer ?
#
loop_
_entity_poly.entity_id
_entity_poly.type
_entity_poly.pdbx_seq_one_letter_code
_entity_poly.pdbx_strand_id
1 'polypeptide(L)'
;MLVFGPVPSRRLGNSLGVNNIPFKHCSYSCVYCQLGRTPKTTVERGEFYEPKDILDSVRRRIDAVRKEKVDYITFVPDGEPTLDKKSRC
;
A
#
# COMPACT_ATOMS: atom_id res chain seq x y z
N MET A 1 6.01 5.90 0.83
CA MET A 1 5.30 6.34 2.05
C MET A 1 4.37 5.20 2.47
N LEU A 2 4.28 4.86 3.77
CA LEU A 2 3.47 3.71 4.23
C LEU A 2 1.96 3.93 4.08
N VAL A 3 1.47 5.15 4.29
CA VAL A 3 0.05 5.51 4.15
C VAL A 3 -0.07 6.86 3.47
N PHE A 4 -0.93 6.98 2.46
CA PHE A 4 -1.13 8.19 1.65
C PHE A 4 -2.61 8.46 1.40
N GLY A 5 -2.92 9.61 0.81
CA GLY A 5 -4.30 10.09 0.62
C GLY A 5 -4.79 10.98 1.78
N PRO A 6 -6.10 11.24 1.91
CA PRO A 6 -7.19 10.61 1.17
C PRO A 6 -7.17 10.99 -0.31
N VAL A 7 -7.47 10.02 -1.16
CA VAL A 7 -7.58 10.19 -2.61
C VAL A 7 -9.06 10.07 -2.98
N PRO A 8 -9.63 11.01 -3.76
CA PRO A 8 -11.01 10.91 -4.20
C PRO A 8 -11.14 9.76 -5.21
N SER A 9 -11.75 8.66 -4.77
CA SER A 9 -12.12 7.52 -5.59
C SER A 9 -13.49 7.74 -6.21
N ARG A 10 -13.57 7.56 -7.54
CA ARG A 10 -14.84 7.58 -8.27
C ARG A 10 -15.85 6.55 -7.78
N ARG A 11 -15.40 5.45 -7.15
CA ARG A 11 -16.26 4.33 -6.70
C ARG A 11 -16.43 4.28 -5.19
N LEU A 12 -15.43 4.73 -4.42
CA LEU A 12 -15.35 4.52 -2.98
C LEU A 12 -15.38 5.83 -2.18
N GLY A 13 -15.61 6.99 -2.79
CA GLY A 13 -15.48 8.26 -2.08
C GLY A 13 -14.02 8.51 -1.69
N ASN A 14 -13.76 9.05 -0.51
CA ASN A 14 -12.40 9.39 -0.08
C ASN A 14 -11.70 8.17 0.53
N SER A 15 -10.66 7.65 -0.13
CA SER A 15 -9.90 6.49 0.34
C SER A 15 -8.49 6.85 0.78
N LEU A 16 -8.05 6.32 1.92
CA LEU A 16 -6.63 6.23 2.24
C LEU A 16 -6.00 5.04 1.52
N GLY A 17 -4.79 5.22 1.00
CA GLY A 17 -3.97 4.17 0.42
C GLY A 17 -2.94 3.68 1.42
N VAL A 18 -2.78 2.36 1.54
CA VAL A 18 -1.78 1.71 2.39
C VAL A 18 -0.81 0.95 1.51
N ASN A 19 0.49 1.22 1.67
CA ASN A 19 1.56 0.47 1.03
C ASN A 19 2.26 -0.42 2.08
N ASN A 20 2.02 -1.72 1.99
CA ASN A 20 2.57 -2.75 2.89
C ASN A 20 3.77 -3.50 2.31
N ILE A 21 4.32 -3.07 1.16
CA ILE A 21 5.48 -3.70 0.54
C ILE A 21 6.51 -2.66 0.08
N PRO A 22 7.82 -2.97 0.07
CA PRO A 22 8.82 -2.06 -0.46
C PRO A 22 8.59 -1.77 -1.94
N PHE A 23 9.06 -0.60 -2.36
CA PHE A 23 8.95 -0.16 -3.75
C PHE A 23 9.49 -1.22 -4.72
N LYS A 24 8.68 -1.56 -5.73
CA LYS A 24 9.01 -2.48 -6.82
C LYS A 24 9.44 -3.87 -6.35
N HIS A 25 8.94 -4.35 -5.21
CA HIS A 25 9.01 -5.76 -4.86
C HIS A 25 7.86 -6.51 -5.56
N CYS A 26 8.16 -7.16 -6.69
CA CYS A 26 7.16 -7.80 -7.53
C CYS A 26 7.63 -9.18 -8.03
N SER A 27 6.66 -10.06 -8.32
CA SER A 27 6.89 -11.31 -9.03
C SER A 27 7.12 -11.11 -10.54
N TYR A 28 6.63 -9.99 -11.08
CA TYR A 28 6.74 -9.65 -12.50
C TYR A 28 7.37 -8.28 -12.75
N SER A 29 7.80 -8.07 -14.01
CA SER A 29 8.32 -6.80 -14.53
C SER A 29 7.46 -6.35 -15.71
N CYS A 30 6.19 -6.03 -15.44
CA CYS A 30 5.19 -5.73 -16.47
C CYS A 30 5.61 -4.51 -17.32
N VAL A 31 5.52 -4.65 -18.66
CA VAL A 31 5.91 -3.60 -19.62
C VAL A 31 5.05 -2.32 -19.51
N TYR A 32 3.85 -2.44 -18.96
CA TYR A 32 2.90 -1.35 -18.76
C TYR A 32 2.84 -0.83 -17.31
N CYS A 33 3.79 -1.23 -16.45
CA CYS A 33 3.80 -0.80 -15.06
C CYS A 33 4.11 0.71 -14.98
N GLN A 34 3.19 1.49 -14.41
CA GLN A 34 3.36 2.94 -14.22
C GLN A 34 4.56 3.30 -13.33
N LEU A 35 4.99 2.37 -12.47
CA LEU A 35 6.15 2.52 -11.59
C LEU A 35 7.47 2.12 -12.28
N GLY A 36 7.44 1.76 -13.56
CA GLY A 36 8.61 1.39 -14.35
C GLY A 36 9.01 -0.08 -14.22
N ARG A 37 10.21 -0.41 -14.69
CA ARG A 37 10.74 -1.79 -14.73
C ARG A 37 11.10 -2.27 -13.32
N THR A 38 10.74 -3.52 -13.02
CA THR A 38 11.16 -4.19 -11.77
C THR A 38 12.63 -4.61 -11.89
N PRO A 39 13.53 -4.15 -10.99
CA PRO A 39 14.97 -4.44 -11.08
C PRO A 39 15.30 -5.89 -10.75
N LYS A 40 14.56 -6.49 -9.80
CA LYS A 40 14.68 -7.89 -9.41
C LYS A 40 13.30 -8.46 -9.14
N THR A 41 12.94 -9.53 -9.83
CA THR A 41 11.68 -10.25 -9.60
C THR A 41 11.87 -11.33 -8.55
N THR A 42 10.84 -11.58 -7.74
CA THR A 42 10.84 -12.67 -6.75
C THR A 42 9.43 -13.22 -6.55
N VAL A 43 9.33 -14.53 -6.36
CA VAL A 43 8.09 -15.21 -5.91
C VAL A 43 8.15 -15.58 -4.43
N GLU A 44 9.32 -15.42 -3.81
CA GLU A 44 9.51 -15.69 -2.40
C GLU A 44 8.78 -14.67 -1.55
N ARG A 45 7.93 -15.17 -0.65
CA ARG A 45 7.18 -14.32 0.28
C ARG A 45 8.08 -13.91 1.45
N GLY A 46 8.03 -12.64 1.82
CA GLY A 46 8.84 -12.05 2.88
C GLY A 46 8.00 -11.36 3.94
N GLU A 47 8.64 -10.96 5.02
CA GLU A 47 8.05 -10.03 6.00
C GLU A 47 8.67 -8.65 5.75
N PHE A 48 7.84 -7.64 5.53
CA PHE A 48 8.33 -6.31 5.12
C PHE A 48 8.17 -5.25 6.20
N TYR A 49 6.97 -5.11 6.74
CA TYR A 49 6.65 -4.15 7.79
C TYR A 49 5.84 -4.84 8.88
N GLU A 50 5.99 -4.39 10.13
CA GLU A 50 5.12 -4.88 11.20
C GLU A 50 3.70 -4.32 11.01
N PRO A 51 2.63 -5.12 11.17
CA PRO A 51 1.26 -4.64 11.10
C PRO A 51 0.99 -3.47 12.06
N LYS A 52 1.69 -3.44 13.20
CA LYS A 52 1.61 -2.34 14.16
C LYS A 52 2.12 -1.02 13.58
N ASP A 53 3.22 -1.04 12.82
CA ASP A 53 3.78 0.17 12.20
C ASP A 53 2.83 0.74 11.14
N ILE A 54 2.19 -0.16 10.38
CA ILE A 54 1.16 0.21 9.40
C ILE A 54 -0.04 0.84 10.12
N LEU A 55 -0.56 0.19 11.17
CA LEU A 55 -1.69 0.71 11.95
C LEU A 55 -1.39 2.08 12.55
N ASP A 56 -0.21 2.27 13.12
CA ASP A 56 0.21 3.54 13.72
C ASP A 56 0.41 4.61 12.64
N SER A 57 0.85 4.24 11.43
CA SER A 57 0.89 5.16 10.29
C SER A 57 -0.51 5.54 9.80
N VAL A 58 -1.46 4.61 9.78
CA VAL A 58 -2.85 4.87 9.41
C VAL A 58 -3.50 5.83 10.40
N ARG A 59 -3.36 5.56 11.71
CA ARG A 59 -3.88 6.42 12.78
C ARG A 59 -3.34 7.84 12.68
N ARG A 60 -2.02 7.98 12.56
CA ARG A 60 -1.37 9.29 12.37
C ARG A 60 -1.90 10.02 11.14
N ARG A 61 -2.15 9.31 10.03
CA ARG A 61 -2.69 9.95 8.83
C ARG A 61 -4.13 10.39 9.01
N ILE A 62 -4.99 9.56 9.61
CA ILE A 62 -6.39 9.91 9.93
C ILE A 62 -6.44 11.15 10.84
N ASP A 63 -5.59 11.20 11.88
CA ASP A 63 -5.51 12.36 12.77
C ASP A 63 -5.04 13.63 12.05
N ALA A 64 -4.10 13.50 11.10
CA ALA A 64 -3.61 14.63 10.32
C ALA A 64 -4.66 15.20 9.35
N VAL A 65 -5.59 14.37 8.86
CA VAL A 65 -6.62 14.75 7.88
C VAL A 65 -8.00 14.94 8.51
N ARG A 66 -8.09 15.14 9.84
CA ARG A 66 -9.33 15.23 10.65
C ARG A 66 -10.53 15.99 10.06
N LYS A 67 -10.33 16.93 9.12
CA LYS A 67 -11.39 17.69 8.44
C LYS A 67 -11.94 17.01 7.18
N GLU A 68 -11.20 16.04 6.66
CA GLU A 68 -11.52 15.28 5.46
C GLU A 68 -12.12 13.94 5.86
N LYS A 69 -13.28 13.61 5.29
CA LYS A 69 -13.91 12.30 5.51
C LYS A 69 -13.03 11.22 4.89
N VAL A 70 -12.77 10.14 5.63
CA VAL A 70 -12.16 8.91 5.11
C VAL A 70 -13.25 7.84 5.09
N ASP A 71 -13.66 7.44 3.89
CA ASP A 71 -14.69 6.43 3.67
C ASP A 71 -14.10 5.02 3.67
N TYR A 72 -12.89 4.85 3.12
CA TYR A 72 -12.24 3.55 2.97
C TYR A 72 -10.73 3.61 3.25
N ILE A 73 -10.18 2.46 3.63
CA ILE A 73 -8.74 2.20 3.69
C ILE A 73 -8.46 1.07 2.70
N THR A 74 -7.65 1.35 1.69
CA THR A 74 -7.37 0.42 0.59
C THR A 74 -5.89 0.07 0.57
N PHE A 75 -5.57 -1.23 0.51
CA PHE A 75 -4.21 -1.68 0.24
C PHE A 75 -3.88 -1.45 -1.24
N VAL A 76 -3.00 -0.49 -1.49
CA VAL A 76 -2.53 -0.11 -2.84
C VAL A 76 -1.01 0.02 -2.79
N PRO A 77 -0.29 -1.12 -2.77
CA PRO A 77 1.16 -1.12 -2.67
C PRO A 77 1.85 -0.72 -3.98
N ASP A 78 3.09 -0.24 -3.85
CA ASP A 78 4.00 0.02 -4.97
C ASP A 78 4.73 -1.28 -5.42
N GLY A 79 4.04 -2.42 -5.31
CA GLY A 79 4.61 -3.76 -5.50
C GLY A 79 3.52 -4.82 -5.59
N GLU A 80 3.92 -6.10 -5.56
CA GLU A 80 2.98 -7.22 -5.54
C GLU A 80 2.52 -7.53 -4.10
N PRO A 81 1.28 -7.18 -3.70
CA PRO A 81 0.82 -7.30 -2.31
C PRO A 81 0.96 -8.73 -1.76
N THR A 82 0.79 -9.75 -2.60
CA THR A 82 0.75 -11.16 -2.18
C THR A 82 2.11 -11.68 -1.70
N LEU A 83 3.20 -10.98 -1.99
CA LEU A 83 4.54 -11.31 -1.50
C LEU A 83 4.72 -11.04 0.00
N ASP A 84 3.87 -10.23 0.62
CA ASP A 84 3.92 -10.04 2.06
C ASP A 84 3.34 -11.25 2.79
N LYS A 85 4.11 -11.83 3.72
CA LYS A 85 3.66 -12.94 4.58
C LYS A 85 2.63 -12.46 5.60
N LYS A 86 2.77 -11.22 6.08
CA LYS A 86 1.94 -10.65 7.15
C LYS A 86 0.60 -10.09 6.64
N SER A 87 0.42 -9.98 5.32
CA SER A 87 -0.82 -9.54 4.70
C SER A 87 -1.88 -10.65 4.56
N ARG A 88 -1.73 -11.79 5.24
CA ARG A 88 -2.77 -12.82 5.31
C ARG A 88 -3.77 -12.45 6.41
N CYS A 89 -5.05 -12.43 6.05
CA CYS A 89 -6.13 -12.62 7.00
C CYS A 89 -6.07 -14.02 7.62
#